data_AF-A0A2E0BSI4-F1
#
_entry.id   AF-A0A2E0BSI4-F1
#
_cell.length_a   1.000
_cell.length_b   1.000
_cell.length_c   1.000
_cell.angle_alpha   90.00
_cell.angle_beta   90.00
_cell.angle_gamma   90.00
#
_symmetry.space_group_name_H-M   'P 1'
#
loop_
_entity.id
_entity.type
_entity.pdbx_description
1 polymer ?
#
loop_
_entity_poly.entity_id
_entity_poly.type
_entity_poly.pdbx_seq_one_letter_code
_entity_poly.pdbx_strand_id
1 'polypeptide(L)'
;MGYLNNQVVTVDAILTTKGRELLARGDGSFNITQFALSDDEIDYTLYNPSNPSGSAFYGEAIQNMPLLEAFPDENQMMKYKLATLPRDTAKMPILDIGLGLIKLAQTAQTTIQPQTLNYLGNNSVVESSGYVFTVSDVRQFSSVIGTGIDTDAALALNSTTTNGTDVSKTVIGTTCTLVATGVNTLYGTTGTAASTLYSLLTIVGRDSGARLQVPINITKTS
;
A
#
# COMPACT_ATOMS: atom_id res chain seq x y z
N MET A 1 -16.84 4.81 39.58
CA MET A 1 -16.93 3.91 38.41
C MET A 1 -17.98 4.49 37.47
N GLY A 2 -17.56 5.14 36.39
CA GLY A 2 -18.45 5.88 35.49
C GLY A 2 -19.26 4.93 34.61
N TYR A 3 -20.58 5.14 34.55
CA TYR A 3 -21.46 4.46 33.61
C TYR A 3 -21.05 4.77 32.18
N LEU A 4 -20.79 3.73 31.38
CA LEU A 4 -20.57 3.87 29.94
C LEU A 4 -21.92 4.12 29.27
N ASN A 5 -22.23 5.38 28.98
CA ASN A 5 -23.33 5.78 28.11
C ASN A 5 -22.90 5.51 26.66
N ASN A 6 -23.76 4.86 25.85
CA ASN A 6 -23.52 4.57 24.43
C ASN A 6 -23.35 5.82 23.53
N GLN A 7 -23.37 7.01 24.12
CA GLN A 7 -23.07 8.28 23.45
C GLN A 7 -21.60 8.70 23.57
N VAL A 8 -20.79 8.04 24.40
CA VAL A 8 -19.39 8.37 24.62
C VAL A 8 -18.51 7.19 24.23
N VAL A 9 -17.72 7.38 23.18
CA VAL A 9 -16.68 6.44 22.76
C VAL A 9 -15.36 6.97 23.31
N THR A 10 -14.74 6.21 24.22
CA THR A 10 -13.40 6.51 24.72
C THR A 10 -12.39 5.74 23.88
N VAL A 11 -11.40 6.44 23.31
CA VAL A 11 -10.32 5.83 22.53
C VAL A 11 -9.04 5.93 23.34
N ASP A 12 -8.42 4.79 23.62
CA ASP A 12 -7.05 4.71 24.11
C ASP A 12 -6.11 4.45 22.93
N ALA A 13 -5.02 5.21 22.81
CA ALA A 13 -4.15 5.18 21.66
C ALA A 13 -2.69 5.40 22.04
N ILE A 14 -1.81 4.56 21.48
CA ILE A 14 -0.37 4.72 21.58
C ILE A 14 0.17 5.35 20.30
N LEU A 15 0.86 6.48 20.43
CA LEU A 15 1.45 7.19 19.29
C LEU A 15 2.72 6.48 18.81
N THR A 16 2.88 6.40 17.49
CA THR A 16 4.15 6.00 16.86
C THR A 16 5.25 7.01 17.20
N THR A 17 6.51 6.67 16.90
CA THR A 17 7.64 7.59 17.08
C THR A 17 7.42 8.93 16.38
N LYS A 18 6.86 8.91 15.16
CA LYS A 18 6.56 10.14 14.42
C LYS A 18 5.40 10.91 15.03
N GLY A 19 4.36 10.23 15.51
CA GLY A 19 3.25 10.85 16.22
C GLY A 19 3.72 11.58 17.48
N ARG A 20 4.62 10.97 18.26
CA ARG A 20 5.23 11.60 19.43
C ARG A 20 6.09 12.81 19.06
N GLU A 21 6.85 12.74 17.97
CA GLU A 21 7.63 13.88 17.45
C GLU A 21 6.72 15.07 17.10
N LEU A 22 5.63 14.82 16.37
CA LEU A 22 4.69 15.87 15.96
C LEU A 22 3.95 16.47 17.15
N LEU A 23 3.51 15.65 18.10
CA LEU A 23 2.90 16.13 19.34
C LEU A 23 3.89 16.98 20.16
N ALA A 24 5.16 16.57 20.23
CA ALA A 24 6.20 17.28 20.97
C ALA A 24 6.56 18.66 20.38
N ARG A 25 6.21 18.95 19.12
CA ARG A 25 6.42 20.27 18.51
C ARG A 25 5.57 21.36 19.15
N GLY A 26 4.42 21.01 19.75
CA GLY A 26 3.61 21.94 20.54
C GLY A 26 3.04 23.15 19.78
N ASP A 27 3.04 23.11 18.44
CA ASP A 27 2.59 24.19 17.56
C ASP A 27 1.10 24.07 17.17
N GLY A 28 0.39 23.08 17.73
CA GLY A 28 -1.01 22.79 17.41
C GLY A 28 -1.22 22.17 16.03
N SER A 29 -0.15 21.83 15.30
CA SER A 29 -0.23 21.20 13.98
C SER A 29 -0.62 19.72 14.05
N PHE A 30 -0.41 19.07 15.20
CA PHE A 30 -0.75 17.67 15.38
C PHE A 30 -2.27 17.48 15.46
N ASN A 31 -2.84 17.12 14.32
CA ASN A 31 -4.25 16.78 14.16
C ASN A 31 -4.37 15.39 13.55
N ILE A 32 -5.16 14.51 14.17
CA ILE A 32 -5.51 13.21 13.60
C ILE A 32 -6.57 13.45 12.53
N THR A 33 -6.18 13.43 11.26
CA THR A 33 -7.09 13.67 10.13
C THR A 33 -7.62 12.40 9.50
N GLN A 34 -6.93 11.28 9.73
CA GLN A 34 -7.20 10.00 9.09
C GLN A 34 -7.00 8.88 10.10
N PHE A 35 -7.83 7.84 9.99
CA PHE A 35 -7.71 6.62 10.75
C PHE A 35 -7.94 5.43 9.82
N ALA A 36 -7.39 4.28 10.20
CA ALA A 36 -7.69 3.01 9.59
C ALA A 36 -8.17 2.07 10.68
N LEU A 37 -9.09 1.19 10.33
CA LEU A 37 -9.62 0.15 11.22
C LEU A 37 -9.16 -1.20 10.70
N SER A 38 -9.01 -2.18 11.59
CA SER A 38 -8.71 -3.57 11.28
C SER A 38 -9.36 -4.48 12.32
N ASP A 39 -9.60 -5.73 11.94
CA ASP A 39 -10.17 -6.77 12.77
C ASP A 39 -9.24 -8.00 12.91
N ASP A 40 -7.94 -7.81 12.65
CA ASP A 40 -6.92 -8.87 12.65
C ASP A 40 -6.81 -9.65 13.96
N GLU A 41 -7.21 -9.05 15.08
CA GLU A 41 -7.20 -9.69 16.41
C GLU A 41 -8.43 -10.59 16.66
N ILE A 42 -9.44 -10.54 15.79
CA ILE A 42 -10.71 -11.26 15.96
C ILE A 42 -10.67 -12.58 15.21
N ASP A 43 -10.79 -13.68 15.96
CA ASP A 43 -10.93 -15.01 15.36
C ASP A 43 -12.42 -15.32 15.09
N TYR A 44 -12.84 -15.06 13.85
CA TYR A 44 -14.20 -15.36 13.41
C TYR A 44 -14.53 -16.86 13.34
N THR A 45 -13.54 -17.76 13.43
CA THR A 45 -13.81 -19.21 13.45
C THR A 45 -14.44 -19.67 14.77
N LEU A 46 -14.32 -18.87 15.83
CA LEU A 46 -14.98 -19.10 17.11
C LEU A 46 -16.50 -18.82 17.07
N TYR A 47 -17.02 -18.32 15.94
CA TYR A 47 -18.45 -18.16 15.74
C TYR A 47 -19.13 -19.53 15.67
N ASN A 48 -20.07 -19.78 16.57
CA ASN A 48 -20.77 -21.06 16.69
C ASN A 48 -22.28 -20.92 16.38
N PRO A 49 -22.70 -21.14 15.12
CA PRO A 49 -24.12 -21.13 14.73
C PRO A 49 -24.97 -22.25 15.38
N SER A 50 -24.33 -23.25 15.99
CA SER A 50 -25.00 -24.39 16.62
C SER A 50 -25.09 -24.26 18.15
N ASN A 51 -24.84 -23.06 18.71
CA ASN A 51 -24.92 -22.85 20.16
C ASN A 51 -26.33 -23.20 20.69
N PRO A 52 -26.46 -24.16 21.63
CA PRO A 52 -27.75 -24.59 22.17
C PRO A 52 -28.56 -23.47 22.82
N SER A 53 -27.90 -22.41 23.31
CA SER A 53 -28.52 -21.25 23.95
C SER A 53 -29.17 -20.28 22.95
N GLY A 54 -29.11 -20.59 21.65
CA GLY A 54 -29.74 -19.81 20.58
C GLY A 54 -28.84 -18.72 19.99
N SER A 55 -29.39 -17.96 19.05
CA SER A 55 -28.63 -17.03 18.20
C SER A 55 -27.97 -15.87 18.94
N ALA A 56 -28.45 -15.53 20.14
CA ALA A 56 -27.83 -14.52 20.98
C ALA A 56 -26.42 -14.91 21.47
N PHE A 57 -26.09 -16.21 21.48
CA PHE A 57 -24.83 -16.74 22.02
C PHE A 57 -23.87 -17.26 20.94
N TYR A 58 -24.16 -17.05 19.65
CA TYR A 58 -23.31 -17.54 18.57
C TYR A 58 -21.91 -16.89 18.57
N GLY A 59 -21.80 -15.67 19.08
CA GLY A 59 -20.53 -14.93 19.19
C GLY A 59 -19.94 -14.86 20.60
N GLU A 60 -20.43 -15.64 21.56
CA GLU A 60 -19.99 -15.54 22.97
C GLU A 60 -18.47 -15.72 23.13
N ALA A 61 -17.87 -16.66 22.40
CA ALA A 61 -16.43 -16.87 22.44
C ALA A 61 -15.64 -15.68 21.85
N ILE A 62 -16.16 -15.05 20.80
CA ILE A 62 -15.55 -13.87 20.16
C ILE A 62 -15.60 -12.66 21.11
N GLN A 63 -16.72 -12.44 21.79
CA GLN A 63 -16.90 -11.32 22.72
C GLN A 63 -16.00 -11.42 23.96
N ASN A 64 -15.63 -12.63 24.36
CA ASN A 64 -14.78 -12.90 25.52
C ASN A 64 -13.29 -13.02 25.14
N MET A 65 -12.91 -12.71 23.90
CA MET A 65 -11.51 -12.71 23.51
C MET A 65 -10.73 -11.62 24.25
N PRO A 66 -9.51 -11.89 24.74
CA PRO A 66 -8.64 -10.84 25.23
C PRO A 66 -8.20 -9.96 24.05
N LEU A 67 -8.54 -8.68 24.10
CA LEU A 67 -8.05 -7.70 23.14
C LEU A 67 -6.64 -7.26 23.54
N LEU A 68 -5.73 -7.13 22.56
CA LEU A 68 -4.38 -6.68 22.84
C LEU A 68 -4.33 -5.15 22.93
N GLU A 69 -3.34 -4.66 23.67
CA GLU A 69 -3.07 -3.23 23.77
C GLU A 69 -2.49 -2.70 22.46
N ALA A 70 -2.73 -1.42 22.14
CA ALA A 70 -2.20 -0.84 20.91
C ALA A 70 -0.65 -0.83 20.91
N PHE A 71 -0.01 -1.38 19.88
CA PHE A 71 1.45 -1.34 19.74
C PHE A 71 1.89 -0.09 18.95
N PRO A 72 3.04 0.52 19.27
CA PRO A 72 3.56 1.67 18.53
C PRO A 72 4.11 1.33 17.14
N ASP A 73 4.29 0.05 16.80
CA ASP A 73 4.72 -0.41 15.47
C ASP A 73 3.50 -0.79 14.61
N GLU A 74 3.23 0.02 13.60
CA GLU A 74 2.08 -0.13 12.70
C GLU A 74 2.14 -1.40 11.85
N ASN A 75 3.33 -1.96 11.58
CA ASN A 75 3.48 -3.16 10.76
C ASN A 75 3.18 -4.45 11.53
N GLN A 76 3.21 -4.40 12.86
CA GLN A 76 2.97 -5.57 13.70
C GLN A 76 1.51 -5.70 14.14
N MET A 77 0.81 -4.57 14.28
CA MET A 77 -0.56 -4.54 14.80
C MET A 77 -1.63 -4.71 13.71
N MET A 78 -1.49 -4.06 12.55
CA MET A 78 -2.53 -4.04 11.50
C MET A 78 -1.99 -4.50 10.15
N LYS A 79 -2.19 -5.78 9.82
CA LYS A 79 -1.82 -6.37 8.54
C LYS A 79 -2.92 -6.19 7.49
N TYR A 80 -4.19 -6.38 7.86
CA TYR A 80 -5.34 -6.22 6.96
C TYR A 80 -6.24 -5.08 7.45
N LYS A 81 -6.04 -3.91 6.83
CA LYS A 81 -6.86 -2.72 7.10
C LYS A 81 -8.16 -2.79 6.30
N LEU A 82 -9.24 -2.36 6.92
CA LEU A 82 -10.53 -2.16 6.26
C LEU A 82 -10.37 -1.08 5.17
N ALA A 83 -10.85 -1.40 3.97
CA ALA A 83 -10.88 -0.48 2.84
C ALA A 83 -12.28 0.14 2.70
N THR A 84 -12.34 1.45 2.45
CA THR A 84 -13.60 2.12 2.09
C THR A 84 -13.72 2.11 0.57
N LEU A 85 -14.73 1.41 0.06
CA LEU A 85 -15.03 1.35 -1.37
C LEU A 85 -16.23 2.25 -1.69
N PRO A 86 -16.35 2.77 -2.93
CA PRO A 86 -17.53 3.49 -3.37
C PRO A 86 -18.80 2.68 -3.16
N ARG A 87 -19.89 3.36 -2.81
CA ARG A 87 -21.22 2.74 -2.80
C ARG A 87 -21.49 2.15 -4.19
N ASP A 88 -22.15 0.99 -4.22
CA ASP A 88 -22.43 0.20 -5.44
C ASP A 88 -21.25 -0.63 -6.00
N THR A 89 -20.17 -0.79 -5.24
CA THR A 89 -19.11 -1.77 -5.58
C THR A 89 -19.64 -3.20 -5.41
N ALA A 90 -20.07 -3.82 -6.51
CA ALA A 90 -20.64 -5.18 -6.51
C ALA A 90 -19.61 -6.30 -6.42
N LYS A 91 -18.35 -6.04 -6.82
CA LYS A 91 -17.24 -7.00 -6.78
C LYS A 91 -15.95 -6.29 -6.38
N MET A 92 -15.07 -7.01 -5.70
CA MET A 92 -13.77 -6.49 -5.32
C MET A 92 -12.95 -6.09 -6.56
N PRO A 93 -12.36 -4.89 -6.57
CA PRO A 93 -11.46 -4.48 -7.63
C PRO A 93 -10.11 -5.19 -7.48
N ILE A 94 -9.54 -5.61 -8.60
CA ILE A 94 -8.17 -6.13 -8.71
C ILE A 94 -7.42 -5.31 -9.75
N LEU A 95 -6.10 -5.24 -9.60
CA LEU A 95 -5.23 -4.63 -10.60
C LEU A 95 -4.55 -5.70 -11.45
N ASP A 96 -4.45 -5.45 -12.75
CA ASP A 96 -3.63 -6.20 -13.67
C ASP A 96 -2.78 -5.25 -14.53
N ILE A 97 -1.59 -5.71 -14.90
CA ILE A 97 -0.70 -5.04 -15.85
C ILE A 97 -0.32 -5.96 -17.02
N GLY A 98 -0.92 -7.15 -17.11
CA GLY A 98 -0.63 -8.17 -18.11
C GLY A 98 0.72 -8.88 -17.94
N LEU A 99 1.46 -8.57 -16.87
CA LEU A 99 2.82 -9.05 -16.62
C LEU A 99 2.98 -9.47 -15.15
N GLY A 100 3.43 -10.71 -14.91
CA GLY A 100 3.80 -11.19 -13.58
C GLY A 100 5.23 -10.84 -13.16
N LEU A 101 6.07 -10.42 -14.10
CA LEU A 101 7.47 -10.02 -13.88
C LEU A 101 7.88 -9.01 -14.97
N ILE A 102 8.41 -7.86 -14.55
CA ILE A 102 8.95 -6.87 -15.47
C ILE A 102 10.42 -7.17 -15.71
N LYS A 103 10.80 -7.50 -16.94
CA LYS A 103 12.19 -7.72 -17.33
C LYS A 103 12.69 -6.52 -18.14
N LEU A 104 13.78 -5.92 -17.69
CA LEU A 104 14.41 -4.78 -18.33
C LEU A 104 15.89 -5.09 -18.58
N ALA A 105 16.42 -4.69 -19.73
CA ALA A 105 17.85 -4.54 -19.90
C ALA A 105 18.31 -3.20 -19.31
N GLN A 106 19.59 -3.05 -18.97
CA GLN A 106 20.17 -1.75 -18.62
C GLN A 106 19.83 -0.72 -19.69
N THR A 107 19.55 0.52 -19.27
CA THR A 107 19.12 1.64 -20.13
C THR A 107 17.82 1.42 -20.92
N ALA A 108 17.24 0.23 -20.88
CA ALA A 108 15.96 -0.04 -21.53
C ALA A 108 14.82 0.64 -20.79
N GLN A 109 13.78 0.96 -21.56
CA GLN A 109 12.56 1.58 -21.06
C GLN A 109 11.40 0.60 -21.18
N THR A 110 10.50 0.64 -20.20
CA THR A 110 9.17 0.02 -20.29
C THR A 110 8.12 1.01 -19.81
N THR A 111 6.90 0.88 -20.31
CA THR A 111 5.75 1.66 -19.86
C THR A 111 4.72 0.70 -19.29
N ILE A 112 4.37 0.91 -18.02
CA ILE A 112 3.37 0.14 -17.30
C ILE A 112 2.02 0.84 -17.44
N GLN A 113 1.03 0.09 -17.89
CA GLN A 113 -0.35 0.56 -18.08
C GLN A 113 -1.28 -0.32 -17.27
N PRO A 114 -1.54 0.00 -15.99
CA PRO A 114 -2.43 -0.77 -15.16
C PRO A 114 -3.87 -0.67 -15.63
N GLN A 115 -4.61 -1.72 -15.35
CA GLN A 115 -6.04 -1.79 -15.52
C GLN A 115 -6.67 -2.30 -14.23
N THR A 116 -7.79 -1.70 -13.86
CA THR A 116 -8.60 -2.15 -12.73
C THR A 116 -9.71 -3.04 -13.27
N LEU A 117 -9.76 -4.27 -12.79
CA LEU A 117 -10.75 -5.27 -13.16
C LEU A 117 -11.64 -5.60 -11.98
N ASN A 118 -12.85 -6.07 -12.27
CA ASN A 118 -13.68 -6.70 -11.26
C ASN A 118 -13.21 -8.15 -11.08
N TYR A 119 -13.08 -8.62 -9.84
CA TYR A 119 -12.72 -10.01 -9.55
C TYR A 119 -13.69 -10.98 -10.25
N LEU A 120 -13.16 -11.92 -11.06
CA LEU A 120 -13.95 -12.85 -11.90
C LEU A 120 -14.92 -12.14 -12.88
N GLY A 121 -14.59 -10.92 -13.32
CA GLY A 121 -15.36 -10.16 -14.30
C GLY A 121 -14.53 -9.83 -15.54
N ASN A 122 -15.20 -9.61 -16.67
CA ASN A 122 -14.57 -9.23 -17.94
C ASN A 122 -14.44 -7.71 -18.12
N ASN A 123 -14.85 -6.91 -17.14
CA ASN A 123 -14.79 -5.44 -17.24
C ASN A 123 -13.41 -4.96 -16.77
N SER A 124 -12.71 -4.25 -17.65
CA SER A 124 -11.42 -3.61 -17.41
C SER A 124 -11.57 -2.10 -17.60
N VAL A 125 -11.12 -1.33 -16.62
CA VAL A 125 -11.25 0.13 -16.60
C VAL A 125 -9.92 0.75 -16.20
N VAL A 126 -9.54 1.82 -16.88
CA VAL A 126 -8.45 2.70 -16.45
C VAL A 126 -9.05 3.74 -15.50
N GLU A 127 -8.51 3.84 -14.29
CA GLU A 127 -9.01 4.76 -13.27
C GLU A 127 -8.82 6.22 -13.68
N SER A 128 -9.84 7.06 -13.48
CA SER A 128 -9.82 8.46 -13.88
C SER A 128 -8.87 9.28 -13.01
N SER A 129 -8.73 8.91 -11.73
CA SER A 129 -7.74 9.52 -10.84
C SER A 129 -6.32 8.96 -11.06
N GLY A 130 -6.19 7.94 -11.91
CA GLY A 130 -4.94 7.22 -12.19
C GLY A 130 -4.50 6.31 -11.04
N TYR A 131 -3.24 5.91 -11.11
CA TYR A 131 -2.59 4.98 -10.21
C TYR A 131 -1.42 5.64 -9.49
N VAL A 132 -1.13 5.15 -8.28
CA VAL A 132 0.10 5.45 -7.55
C VAL A 132 1.09 4.32 -7.81
N PHE A 133 2.29 4.66 -8.27
CA PHE A 133 3.36 3.71 -8.51
C PHE A 133 4.51 3.99 -7.55
N THR A 134 4.92 2.99 -6.78
CA THR A 134 6.06 3.08 -5.88
C THR A 134 7.10 2.05 -6.27
N VAL A 135 8.30 2.50 -6.65
CA VAL A 135 9.46 1.63 -6.82
C VAL A 135 10.22 1.50 -5.50
N SER A 136 10.71 0.31 -5.20
CA SER A 136 11.45 0.04 -3.95
C SER A 136 12.81 0.73 -3.89
N ASP A 137 13.51 0.86 -5.02
CA ASP A 137 14.82 1.52 -5.11
C ASP A 137 14.94 2.34 -6.40
N VAL A 138 14.90 3.66 -6.26
CA VAL A 138 14.98 4.63 -7.35
C VAL A 138 16.34 4.64 -8.02
N ARG A 139 17.42 4.25 -7.35
CA ARG A 139 18.79 4.26 -7.90
C ARG A 139 18.96 3.22 -9.01
N GLN A 140 18.14 2.18 -8.97
CA GLN A 140 18.08 1.14 -10.01
C GLN A 140 17.43 1.65 -11.30
N PHE A 141 16.90 2.88 -11.31
CA PHE A 141 16.28 3.53 -12.46
C PHE A 141 16.97 4.87 -12.73
N SER A 142 17.15 5.20 -14.01
CA SER A 142 17.56 6.55 -14.41
C SER A 142 16.37 7.52 -14.43
N SER A 143 15.16 6.99 -14.64
CA SER A 143 13.92 7.75 -14.63
C SER A 143 12.73 6.88 -14.23
N VAL A 144 11.84 7.47 -13.43
CA VAL A 144 10.54 6.91 -13.03
C VAL A 144 9.56 8.07 -13.11
N ILE A 145 8.65 8.02 -14.08
CA ILE A 145 7.74 9.12 -14.40
C ILE A 145 6.32 8.55 -14.55
N GLY A 146 5.38 9.09 -13.77
CA GLY A 146 3.95 8.90 -14.03
C GLY A 146 3.45 9.92 -15.05
N THR A 147 2.62 9.51 -15.99
CA THR A 147 2.00 10.41 -16.98
C THR A 147 0.48 10.26 -16.98
N GLY A 148 -0.23 11.29 -17.47
CA GLY A 148 -1.69 11.27 -17.63
C GLY A 148 -2.50 11.78 -16.44
N ILE A 149 -1.84 12.30 -15.39
CA ILE A 149 -2.49 13.03 -14.28
C ILE A 149 -1.68 14.30 -13.99
N ASP A 150 -2.28 15.47 -14.26
CA ASP A 150 -1.61 16.77 -14.15
C ASP A 150 -2.15 17.59 -12.96
N THR A 151 -2.14 16.99 -11.77
CA THR A 151 -2.46 17.71 -10.52
C THR A 151 -1.18 18.20 -9.85
N ASP A 152 -1.23 19.28 -9.07
CA ASP A 152 -0.06 19.80 -8.35
C ASP A 152 0.63 18.73 -7.48
N ALA A 153 -0.16 17.85 -6.87
CA ALA A 153 0.35 16.72 -6.10
C ALA A 153 1.07 15.68 -6.98
N ALA A 154 0.55 15.39 -8.18
CA ALA A 154 1.20 14.50 -9.13
C ALA A 154 2.50 15.11 -9.68
N LEU A 155 2.51 16.41 -9.98
CA LEU A 155 3.71 17.13 -10.42
C LEU A 155 4.79 17.15 -9.32
N ALA A 156 4.40 17.39 -8.07
CA ALA A 156 5.31 17.36 -6.93
C ALA A 156 5.94 15.98 -6.72
N LEU A 157 5.15 14.90 -6.83
CA LEU A 157 5.63 13.52 -6.68
C LEU A 157 6.44 13.03 -7.89
N ASN A 158 6.13 13.51 -9.09
CA ASN A 158 6.88 13.18 -10.30
C ASN A 158 8.27 13.84 -10.33
N SER A 159 8.45 14.96 -9.60
CA SER A 159 9.74 15.61 -9.41
C SER A 159 10.78 14.67 -8.80
N THR A 160 11.98 14.64 -9.37
CA THR A 160 13.10 13.82 -8.88
C THR A 160 13.79 14.51 -7.72
N THR A 161 13.40 14.20 -6.49
CA THR A 161 14.16 14.56 -5.29
C THR A 161 14.44 13.30 -4.46
N THR A 162 15.69 12.86 -4.44
CA THR A 162 16.16 11.88 -3.46
C THR A 162 16.84 12.64 -2.32
N ASN A 163 16.15 12.80 -1.19
CA ASN A 163 16.74 13.41 0.00
C ASN A 163 17.19 12.32 0.96
N GLY A 164 18.50 12.09 1.05
CA GLY A 164 19.10 11.25 2.09
C GLY A 164 18.93 9.74 1.87
N THR A 165 18.39 9.04 2.86
CA THR A 165 18.31 7.57 2.95
C THR A 165 17.06 6.95 2.32
N ASP A 166 16.11 7.77 1.88
CA ASP A 166 14.88 7.29 1.25
C ASP A 166 15.18 6.86 -0.19
N VAL A 167 15.24 5.54 -0.39
CA VAL A 167 15.53 4.93 -1.69
C VAL A 167 14.26 4.63 -2.49
N SER A 168 13.07 4.65 -1.88
CA SER A 168 11.82 4.46 -2.62
C SER A 168 11.40 5.75 -3.33
N LYS A 169 10.78 5.61 -4.51
CA LYS A 169 10.17 6.74 -5.22
C LYS A 169 8.73 6.42 -5.57
N THR A 170 7.85 7.37 -5.29
CA THR A 170 6.42 7.28 -5.59
C THR A 170 6.04 8.31 -6.64
N VAL A 171 5.32 7.90 -7.68
CA VAL A 171 4.84 8.73 -8.79
C VAL A 171 3.35 8.49 -9.03
N ILE A 172 2.66 9.47 -9.60
CA ILE A 172 1.22 9.39 -9.93
C ILE A 172 1.03 9.55 -11.43
N GLY A 173 0.21 8.68 -12.02
CA GLY A 173 -0.17 8.75 -13.43
C GLY A 173 -1.19 7.69 -13.80
N THR A 174 -1.80 7.77 -14.97
CA THR A 174 -2.53 6.65 -15.57
C THR A 174 -1.59 5.59 -16.12
N THR A 175 -0.37 6.00 -16.51
CA THR A 175 0.72 5.11 -16.89
C THR A 175 2.01 5.50 -16.19
N CYS A 176 2.95 4.56 -16.07
CA CYS A 176 4.26 4.82 -15.48
C CYS A 176 5.35 4.33 -16.43
N THR A 177 6.25 5.25 -16.81
CA THR A 177 7.43 4.92 -17.60
C THR A 177 8.62 4.72 -16.66
N LEU A 178 9.24 3.55 -16.78
CA LEU A 178 10.46 3.18 -16.07
C LEU A 178 11.61 3.09 -17.06
N VAL A 179 12.71 3.77 -16.76
CA VAL A 179 13.97 3.64 -17.51
C VAL A 179 15.01 3.05 -16.58
N ALA A 180 15.54 1.89 -16.93
CA ALA A 180 16.55 1.19 -16.14
C ALA A 180 17.83 2.02 -16.00
N THR A 181 18.54 1.82 -14.89
CA THR A 181 19.85 2.44 -14.67
C THR A 181 20.88 1.95 -15.70
N GLY A 182 21.81 2.85 -16.06
CA GLY A 182 23.04 2.50 -16.79
C GLY A 182 24.26 2.37 -15.87
N VAL A 183 24.08 2.49 -14.55
CA VAL A 183 25.20 2.54 -13.60
C VAL A 183 25.68 1.13 -13.25
N ASN A 184 26.86 0.78 -13.76
CA ASN A 184 27.45 -0.56 -13.57
C ASN A 184 27.88 -0.86 -12.13
N THR A 185 28.16 0.16 -11.31
CA THR A 185 28.60 -0.04 -9.91
C THR A 185 27.49 -0.49 -8.98
N LEU A 186 26.23 -0.44 -9.42
CA LEU A 186 25.09 -0.97 -8.65
C LEU A 186 25.02 -2.50 -8.70
N TYR A 187 25.64 -3.13 -9.70
CA TYR A 187 25.72 -4.57 -9.81
C TYR A 187 26.79 -5.12 -8.87
N GLY A 188 26.48 -6.25 -8.25
CA GLY A 188 27.43 -6.97 -7.40
C GLY A 188 28.61 -7.52 -8.20
N THR A 189 29.56 -8.12 -7.50
CA THR A 189 30.75 -8.74 -8.13
C THR A 189 30.65 -10.26 -8.26
N THR A 190 29.68 -10.89 -7.59
CA THR A 190 29.53 -12.35 -7.53
C THR A 190 28.08 -12.79 -7.69
N GLY A 191 27.91 -14.00 -8.25
CA GLY A 191 26.60 -14.65 -8.41
C GLY A 191 25.62 -13.88 -9.30
N THR A 192 24.33 -14.09 -9.08
CA THR A 192 23.25 -13.48 -9.87
C THR A 192 23.19 -11.96 -9.73
N ALA A 193 23.69 -11.41 -8.62
CA ALA A 193 23.77 -9.97 -8.39
C ALA A 193 24.77 -9.26 -9.32
N ALA A 194 25.71 -10.00 -9.93
CA ALA A 194 26.65 -9.44 -10.92
C ALA A 194 26.00 -9.14 -12.28
N SER A 195 24.85 -9.75 -12.56
CA SER A 195 24.17 -9.62 -13.84
C SER A 195 22.74 -9.10 -13.71
N THR A 196 22.13 -9.11 -12.53
CA THR A 196 20.72 -8.73 -12.34
C THR A 196 20.52 -7.91 -11.08
N LEU A 197 19.81 -6.77 -11.21
CA LEU A 197 19.24 -6.04 -10.08
C LEU A 197 17.78 -6.45 -9.89
N TYR A 198 17.37 -6.62 -8.63
CA TYR A 198 16.00 -6.91 -8.25
C TYR A 198 15.36 -5.67 -7.62
N SER A 199 14.18 -5.33 -8.10
CA SER A 199 13.33 -4.27 -7.58
C SER A 199 11.89 -4.77 -7.41
N LEU A 200 11.08 -3.98 -6.73
CA LEU A 200 9.64 -4.19 -6.60
C LEU A 200 8.90 -2.93 -7.04
N LEU A 201 7.90 -3.11 -7.89
CA LEU A 201 6.92 -2.08 -8.21
C LEU A 201 5.64 -2.38 -7.43
N THR A 202 5.22 -1.44 -6.59
CA THR A 202 3.89 -1.46 -5.98
C THR A 202 2.99 -0.48 -6.73
N ILE A 203 1.81 -0.93 -7.12
CA ILE A 203 0.81 -0.14 -7.84
C ILE A 203 -0.45 -0.13 -6.98
N VAL A 204 -1.03 1.06 -6.78
CA VAL A 204 -2.28 1.24 -6.04
C VAL A 204 -3.26 2.07 -6.86
N GLY A 205 -4.48 1.57 -7.05
CA GLY A 205 -5.58 2.32 -7.64
C GLY A 205 -6.03 3.45 -6.73
N ARG A 206 -6.15 4.66 -7.25
CA ARG A 206 -6.58 5.84 -6.47
C ARG A 206 -8.09 5.90 -6.29
N ASP A 207 -8.86 5.35 -7.23
CA ASP A 207 -10.31 5.26 -7.15
C ASP A 207 -10.75 3.96 -6.46
N SER A 208 -10.05 2.85 -6.73
CA SER A 208 -10.45 1.52 -6.25
C SER A 208 -9.77 1.05 -4.97
N GLY A 209 -8.60 1.63 -4.62
CA GLY A 209 -7.75 1.13 -3.54
C GLY A 209 -7.12 -0.25 -3.81
N ALA A 210 -7.33 -0.85 -4.98
CA ALA A 210 -6.74 -2.13 -5.33
C ALA A 210 -5.22 -2.02 -5.40
N ARG A 211 -4.50 -3.06 -4.96
CA ARG A 211 -3.03 -3.09 -4.89
C ARG A 211 -2.46 -4.27 -5.65
N LEU A 212 -1.40 -4.04 -6.41
CA LEU A 212 -0.60 -5.06 -7.08
C LEU A 212 0.88 -4.83 -6.80
N GLN A 213 1.62 -5.89 -6.52
CA GLN A 213 3.07 -5.88 -6.39
C GLN A 213 3.68 -6.74 -7.48
N VAL A 214 4.59 -6.16 -8.27
CA VAL A 214 5.23 -6.83 -9.39
C VAL A 214 6.75 -6.74 -9.25
N PRO A 215 7.47 -7.88 -9.29
CA PRO A 215 8.92 -7.87 -9.30
C PRO A 215 9.46 -7.25 -10.60
N ILE A 216 10.60 -6.58 -10.49
CA ILE A 216 11.37 -6.03 -11.61
C ILE A 216 12.77 -6.67 -11.58
N ASN A 217 13.19 -7.19 -12.73
CA ASN A 217 14.55 -7.67 -12.94
C ASN A 217 15.24 -6.81 -13.99
N ILE A 218 16.35 -6.18 -13.63
CA ILE A 218 17.16 -5.36 -14.53
C ILE A 218 18.47 -6.10 -14.86
N THR A 219 18.59 -6.62 -16.07
CA THR A 219 19.76 -7.37 -16.52
C THR A 219 20.83 -6.45 -17.08
N LYS A 220 22.08 -6.64 -16.62
CA LYS A 220 23.27 -5.96 -17.11
C LYS A 220 23.47 -6.26 -18.60
N THR A 221 23.71 -5.23 -19.40
CA THR A 221 24.12 -5.38 -20.79
C THR A 221 25.57 -4.93 -20.92
N SER A 222 26.48 -5.90 -21.00
CA SER A 222 27.93 -5.77 -21.19
C SER A 222 28.63 -4.79 -20.23
#